data_AF-F8PHU1-F1
#
_entry.id   AF-F8PHU1-F1
#
_cell.length_a   1.000
_cell.length_b   1.000
_cell.length_c   1.000
_cell.angle_alpha   90.00
_cell.angle_beta   90.00
_cell.angle_gamma   90.00
#
_symmetry.space_group_name_H-M   'P 1'
#
loop_
_entity.id
_entity.type
_entity.pdbx_description
1 polymer ?
#
loop_
_entity_poly.entity_id
_entity_poly.type
_entity_poly.pdbx_seq_one_letter_code
_entity_poly.pdbx_strand_id
1 'polypeptide(L)'
;SLSLLSVALVSNSINRQCYHTLVLTGEGWMHELVEGHPGCICCELGVSKDVFIQLVKVLCGVGHQSTKYILTEEKLGIFLYISLTGLSVTTKS
;
A
#
# COMPACT_ATOMS: atom_id res chain seq x y z
N SER A 1 19.83 6.46 -20.65
CA SER A 1 18.52 5.80 -20.64
C SER A 1 17.71 6.36 -19.47
N LEU A 2 16.46 6.78 -19.71
CA LEU A 2 15.56 7.40 -18.72
C LEU A 2 15.20 6.48 -17.53
N SER A 3 15.57 5.21 -17.60
CA SER A 3 15.38 4.19 -16.57
C SER A 3 16.25 4.36 -15.33
N LEU A 4 17.41 5.04 -15.43
CA LEU A 4 18.31 5.19 -14.28
C LEU A 4 17.99 6.42 -13.42
N LEU A 5 17.38 7.46 -14.01
CA LEU A 5 16.94 8.66 -13.31
C LEU A 5 15.69 8.41 -12.45
N SER A 6 14.78 7.53 -12.91
CA SER A 6 13.60 7.12 -12.14
C SER A 6 13.99 6.37 -10.85
N VAL A 7 14.99 5.50 -10.93
CA VAL A 7 15.55 4.83 -9.74
C VAL A 7 16.19 5.85 -8.79
N ALA A 8 16.99 6.79 -9.30
CA ALA A 8 17.69 7.76 -8.46
C ALA A 8 16.74 8.74 -7.73
N LEU A 9 15.66 9.18 -8.38
CA LEU A 9 14.66 10.05 -7.76
C LEU A 9 13.87 9.31 -6.67
N VAL A 10 13.56 8.03 -6.89
CA VAL A 10 12.98 7.16 -5.86
C VAL A 10 13.96 7.06 -4.68
N SER A 11 15.23 6.74 -4.93
CA SER A 11 16.25 6.55 -3.88
C SER A 11 16.45 7.75 -2.96
N ASN A 12 16.36 8.99 -3.46
CA ASN A 12 16.59 10.18 -2.62
C ASN A 12 15.43 10.47 -1.64
N SER A 13 14.24 9.90 -1.87
CA SER A 13 13.12 9.97 -0.91
C SER A 13 13.19 8.88 0.17
N ILE A 14 13.99 7.83 -0.07
CA ILE A 14 14.19 6.68 0.82
C ILE A 14 15.29 7.00 1.86
N ASN A 15 15.17 8.13 2.54
CA ASN A 15 15.92 8.41 3.77
C ASN A 15 14.98 8.51 4.99
N ARG A 16 13.98 7.62 5.00
CA ARG A 16 13.30 7.15 6.22
C ARG A 16 13.55 5.64 6.27
N GLN A 17 14.42 5.22 7.18
CA GLN A 17 14.84 3.84 7.48
C GLN A 17 14.20 2.73 6.63
N CYS A 18 15.00 2.19 5.69
CA CYS A 18 14.63 1.14 4.76
C CYS A 18 14.17 -0.16 5.46
N TYR A 19 12.86 -0.38 5.48
CA TYR A 19 12.16 -1.64 5.68
C TYR A 19 12.44 -2.71 4.57
N HIS A 20 13.52 -2.56 3.80
CA HIS A 20 13.77 -3.31 2.56
C HIS A 20 14.47 -4.67 2.75
N THR A 21 14.39 -5.30 3.92
CA THR A 21 14.91 -6.68 4.09
C THR A 21 13.81 -7.74 4.00
N LEU A 22 12.56 -7.35 3.94
CA LEU A 22 11.46 -8.31 3.96
C LEU A 22 11.04 -8.60 2.51
N VAL A 23 11.46 -9.77 2.02
CA VAL A 23 10.76 -10.49 0.96
C VAL A 23 9.31 -10.62 1.42
N LEU A 24 8.40 -9.81 0.89
CA LEU A 24 6.99 -9.87 1.30
C LEU A 24 6.13 -9.87 0.04
N THR A 25 5.36 -10.95 -0.10
CA THR A 25 4.10 -10.91 -0.85
C THR A 25 3.27 -9.73 -0.36
N GLY A 26 2.38 -9.16 -1.19
CA GLY A 26 1.53 -8.05 -0.76
C GLY A 26 0.71 -8.38 0.49
N GLU A 27 0.33 -9.65 0.65
CA GLU A 27 -0.24 -10.22 1.87
C GLU A 27 0.66 -10.05 3.11
N GLY A 28 1.95 -10.40 3.02
CA GLY A 28 2.90 -10.26 4.14
C GLY A 28 3.11 -8.81 4.55
N TRP A 29 3.21 -7.91 3.58
CA TRP A 29 3.29 -6.47 3.84
C TRP A 29 2.03 -5.95 4.55
N MET A 30 0.85 -6.35 4.09
CA MET A 30 -0.40 -5.95 4.75
C MET A 30 -0.54 -6.52 6.15
N HIS A 31 -0.13 -7.77 6.36
CA HIS A 31 -0.16 -8.38 7.68
C HIS A 31 0.71 -7.60 8.67
N GLU A 32 1.94 -7.24 8.30
CA GLU A 32 2.82 -6.43 9.13
C GLU A 32 2.29 -5.01 9.36
N LEU A 33 1.67 -4.42 8.35
CA LEU A 33 1.12 -3.08 8.43
C LEU A 33 -0.09 -2.99 9.37
N VAL A 34 -0.95 -4.01 9.32
CA VAL A 34 -2.17 -4.08 10.13
C VAL A 34 -1.85 -4.56 11.54
N GLU A 35 -1.03 -5.60 11.71
CA GLU A 35 -0.70 -6.17 13.03
C GLU A 35 0.44 -5.44 13.76
N GLY A 36 1.18 -4.58 13.05
CA GLY A 36 2.21 -3.73 13.64
C GLY A 36 1.66 -2.57 14.46
N HIS A 37 2.52 -1.58 14.70
CA HIS A 37 2.15 -0.40 15.48
C HIS A 37 1.03 0.39 14.75
N PRO A 38 -0.04 0.85 15.43
CA PRO A 38 -1.15 1.58 14.81
C PRO A 38 -0.75 2.85 14.05
N GLY A 39 0.41 3.42 14.39
CA GLY A 39 0.99 4.55 13.65
C GLY A 39 1.53 4.16 12.26
N CYS A 40 1.92 2.91 12.03
CA CYS A 40 2.49 2.48 10.75
C CYS A 40 1.47 2.59 9.62
N ILE A 41 0.25 2.10 9.82
CA ILE A 41 -0.81 2.20 8.81
C ILE A 41 -1.21 3.66 8.53
N CYS A 42 -1.19 4.51 9.55
CA CYS A 42 -1.44 5.95 9.38
C CYS A 42 -0.33 6.63 8.58
N CYS A 43 0.93 6.32 8.87
CA CYS A 43 2.08 6.85 8.16
C CYS A 43 2.12 6.41 6.69
N GLU A 44 1.78 5.15 6.40
CA GLU A 44 1.92 4.56 5.06
C GLU A 44 0.68 4.73 4.19
N LEU A 45 -0.53 4.64 4.76
CA LEU A 45 -1.80 4.69 4.00
C LEU A 45 -2.60 5.96 4.26
N GLY A 46 -2.17 6.82 5.18
CA GLY A 46 -2.88 8.06 5.52
C GLY A 46 -4.18 7.87 6.29
N VAL A 47 -4.45 6.66 6.80
CA VAL A 47 -5.66 6.31 7.56
C VAL A 47 -5.32 5.52 8.82
N SER A 48 -6.15 5.63 9.86
CA SER A 48 -5.98 4.79 11.07
C SER A 48 -6.34 3.33 10.81
N LYS A 49 -5.85 2.41 11.66
CA LYS A 49 -6.17 0.96 11.60
C LYS A 49 -7.69 0.73 11.59
N ASP A 50 -8.42 1.43 12.46
CA ASP A 50 -9.87 1.28 12.57
C ASP A 50 -10.60 1.70 11.30
N VAL A 51 -10.20 2.84 10.70
CA VAL A 51 -10.78 3.32 9.44
C VAL A 51 -10.48 2.35 8.31
N PHE A 52 -9.25 1.83 8.24
CA PHE A 52 -8.87 0.83 7.25
C PHE A 52 -9.74 -0.43 7.35
N ILE A 53 -9.92 -0.99 8.55
CA ILE A 53 -10.77 -2.18 8.77
C ILE A 53 -12.23 -1.90 8.39
N GLN A 54 -12.76 -0.71 8.72
CA GLN A 54 -14.11 -0.33 8.32
C GLN A 54 -14.27 -0.25 6.80
N LEU A 55 -13.29 0.32 6.09
CA LEU A 55 -13.28 0.38 4.63
C LEU A 55 -13.26 -1.03 4.01
N VAL A 56 -12.45 -1.94 4.54
CA VAL A 56 -12.44 -3.35 4.10
C VAL A 56 -13.83 -3.99 4.25
N LYS A 57 -14.49 -3.79 5.39
CA LYS A 57 -15.85 -4.31 5.62
C LYS A 57 -16.87 -3.73 4.64
N VAL A 58 -16.81 -2.42 4.38
CA VAL A 58 -17.70 -1.77 3.40
C VAL A 58 -17.47 -2.36 2.01
N LEU A 59 -16.21 -2.51 1.59
CA LEU A 59 -15.85 -3.10 0.29
C LEU A 59 -16.38 -4.53 0.15
N CYS A 60 -16.17 -5.37 1.16
CA CYS A 60 -16.73 -6.71 1.18
C CYS A 60 -18.26 -6.69 1.09
N GLY A 61 -18.92 -5.78 1.81
CA GLY A 61 -20.38 -5.59 1.79
C GLY A 61 -20.93 -5.18 0.42
N VAL A 62 -20.17 -4.45 -0.39
CA VAL A 62 -20.53 -4.07 -1.77
C VAL A 62 -20.01 -5.06 -2.83
N GLY A 63 -19.52 -6.23 -2.41
CA GLY A 63 -19.12 -7.31 -3.33
C GLY A 63 -17.65 -7.32 -3.74
N HIS A 64 -16.81 -6.43 -3.20
CA HIS A 64 -15.36 -6.46 -3.40
C HIS A 64 -14.71 -7.46 -2.44
N GLN A 65 -14.65 -8.72 -2.87
CA GLN A 65 -14.10 -9.82 -2.09
C GLN A 65 -12.66 -10.15 -2.50
N SER A 66 -11.96 -10.84 -1.60
CA SER A 66 -10.65 -11.43 -1.88
C SER A 66 -10.77 -12.42 -3.03
N THR A 67 -9.77 -12.46 -3.91
CA THR A 67 -9.66 -13.52 -4.92
C THR A 67 -8.77 -14.64 -4.41
N LYS A 68 -8.57 -15.69 -5.21
CA LYS A 68 -7.58 -16.74 -4.93
C LYS A 68 -6.15 -16.19 -4.75
N TYR A 69 -5.86 -15.00 -5.27
CA TYR A 69 -4.50 -14.47 -5.38
C TYR A 69 -4.27 -13.17 -4.61
N ILE A 70 -5.32 -12.37 -4.37
CA ILE A 70 -5.17 -11.02 -3.78
C ILE A 70 -6.30 -10.77 -2.78
N LEU A 71 -5.90 -10.40 -1.56
CA LEU A 71 -6.81 -10.04 -0.46
C LEU A 71 -7.48 -8.67 -0.70
N THR A 72 -8.68 -8.46 -0.15
CA THR A 72 -9.35 -7.14 -0.22
C THR A 72 -8.53 -6.06 0.49
N GLU A 73 -7.90 -6.41 1.61
CA GLU A 73 -6.96 -5.57 2.35
C GLU A 73 -5.80 -5.11 1.46
N GLU A 74 -5.23 -6.04 0.68
CA GLU A 74 -4.12 -5.76 -0.22
C GLU A 74 -4.52 -4.79 -1.33
N LYS A 75 -5.67 -5.03 -1.98
CA LYS A 75 -6.22 -4.13 -3.00
C LYS A 75 -6.44 -2.73 -2.45
N LEU A 76 -7.06 -2.62 -1.27
CA LEU A 76 -7.36 -1.35 -0.65
C LEU A 76 -6.07 -0.62 -0.24
N GLY A 77 -5.12 -1.31 0.39
CA GLY A 77 -3.89 -0.66 0.82
C GLY A 77 -3.00 -0.24 -0.35
N ILE A 78 -2.98 -1.00 -1.46
CA ILE A 78 -2.35 -0.54 -2.71
C ILE A 78 -3.04 0.74 -3.22
N PHE A 79 -4.38 0.75 -3.27
CA PHE A 79 -5.13 1.92 -3.71
C PHE A 79 -4.84 3.16 -2.87
N LEU A 80 -4.85 3.02 -1.54
CA LEU A 80 -4.55 4.12 -0.61
C LEU A 80 -3.11 4.59 -0.72
N TYR A 81 -2.16 3.67 -0.81
CA TYR A 81 -0.74 3.99 -0.99
C TYR A 81 -0.51 4.79 -2.29
N ILE A 82 -1.08 4.35 -3.42
CA ILE A 82 -1.01 5.06 -4.70
C ILE A 82 -1.66 6.46 -4.59
N SER A 83 -2.81 6.55 -3.91
CA SER A 83 -3.53 7.80 -3.71
C SER A 83 -2.75 8.80 -2.86
N LEU A 84 -2.10 8.33 -1.79
CA LEU A 84 -1.31 9.16 -0.88
C LEU A 84 0.00 9.63 -1.54
N THR A 85 0.65 8.75 -2.30
CA THR A 85 1.93 9.05 -2.97
C THR A 85 1.75 9.86 -4.25
N GLY A 86 0.52 10.08 -4.71
CA GLY A 86 0.23 10.83 -5.93
C GLY A 86 0.73 10.14 -7.20
N LEU A 87 0.93 8.82 -7.16
CA LEU A 87 1.36 8.03 -8.30
C LEU A 87 0.19 7.90 -9.30
N SER A 88 -0.02 8.92 -10.13
CA SER A 88 -0.99 8.82 -11.22
C SER A 88 -0.49 7.85 -12.28
N VAL A 89 -1.13 6.69 -12.43
CA VAL A 89 -0.95 5.85 -13.61
C VAL A 89 -1.53 6.61 -14.80
N THR A 90 -0.66 7.28 -15.56
CA THR A 90 -1.07 7.93 -16.80
C THR A 90 -1.32 6.83 -17.82
N THR A 91 -2.56 6.35 -17.90
CA THR A 91 -2.98 5.50 -19.01
C THR A 91 -2.95 6.37 -20.26
N LYS A 92 -1.89 6.25 -21.08
CA LYS A 92 -1.94 6.75 -22.44
C LYS A 92 -2.98 5.90 -23.18
N SER A 93 -4.11 6.54 -23.48
CA SER A 93 -5.07 6.11 -24.48
C SER A 93 -4.43 6.07 -25.86
#